data_AF-A0A1Z8JHV2-F1
#
_entry.id   AF-A0A1Z8JHV2-F1
#
_cell.length_a   1.000
_cell.length_b   1.000
_cell.length_c   1.000
_cell.angle_alpha   90.00
_cell.angle_beta   90.00
_cell.angle_gamma   90.00
#
_symmetry.space_group_name_H-M   'P 1'
#
loop_
_entity.id
_entity.type
_entity.pdbx_description
1 polymer ?
#
loop_
_entity_poly.entity_id
_entity_poly.type
_entity_poly.pdbx_seq_one_letter_code
_entity_poly.pdbx_strand_id
1 'polypeptide(L)'
;MNPSAVYTNQATNTEKTFCVDNVKIEELTSNGITTGPSPYLLESTNGTYNDTDQPSPLNLNTSMGILRGLVTKLQDDINVYLTERIKSSGADDIVIDDGDDEEDKSSEV
;
A
#
# COMPACT_ATOMS: atom_id res chain seq x y z
N MET A 1 -19.19 10.27 -1.13
CA MET A 1 -18.40 10.18 -2.37
C MET A 1 -17.22 9.29 -2.02
N ASN A 2 -17.07 8.17 -2.71
CA ASN A 2 -16.03 7.20 -2.41
C ASN A 2 -14.81 7.48 -3.29
N PRO A 3 -13.57 7.23 -2.81
CA PRO A 3 -12.38 7.44 -3.61
C PRO A 3 -12.34 6.45 -4.79
N SER A 4 -11.76 6.91 -5.90
CA SER A 4 -11.60 6.14 -7.13
C SER A 4 -10.28 6.51 -7.81
N ALA A 5 -9.73 5.58 -8.57
CA ALA A 5 -8.52 5.78 -9.37
C ALA A 5 -8.66 5.16 -10.76
N VAL A 6 -7.92 5.68 -11.74
CA VAL A 6 -7.85 5.13 -13.10
C VAL A 6 -6.39 4.89 -13.46
N TYR A 7 -6.07 3.65 -13.82
CA TYR A 7 -4.79 3.24 -14.37
C TYR A 7 -4.86 3.18 -15.89
N THR A 8 -3.89 3.79 -16.56
CA THR A 8 -3.73 3.73 -18.02
C THR A 8 -2.31 3.33 -18.38
N ASN A 9 -2.16 2.35 -19.26
CA ASN A 9 -0.88 1.94 -19.83
C ASN A 9 -0.91 2.13 -21.35
N GLN A 10 -0.10 3.06 -21.85
CA GLN A 10 -0.04 3.38 -23.28
C GLN A 10 0.64 2.30 -24.11
N ALA A 11 1.63 1.59 -23.56
CA ALA A 11 2.38 0.56 -24.29
C ALA A 11 1.51 -0.66 -24.60
N THR A 12 0.58 -1.00 -23.71
CA THR A 12 -0.34 -2.14 -23.87
C THR A 12 -1.78 -1.73 -24.14
N ASN A 13 -2.06 -0.44 -24.32
CA ASN A 13 -3.41 0.15 -24.41
C ASN A 13 -4.38 -0.43 -23.34
N THR A 14 -3.89 -0.62 -22.12
CA THR A 14 -4.73 -1.16 -21.03
C THR A 14 -5.25 -0.02 -20.17
N GLU A 15 -6.53 -0.09 -19.84
CA GLU A 15 -7.17 0.81 -18.89
C GLU A 15 -7.84 -0.01 -17.78
N LYS A 16 -7.70 0.41 -16.53
CA LYS A 16 -8.35 -0.21 -15.38
C LYS A 16 -8.86 0.88 -14.44
N THR A 17 -10.15 0.85 -14.16
CA THR A 17 -10.77 1.70 -13.14
C THR A 17 -10.86 0.94 -11.82
N PHE A 18 -10.53 1.64 -10.74
CA PHE A 18 -10.66 1.18 -9.35
C PHE A 18 -11.67 2.06 -8.65
N CYS A 19 -12.73 1.46 -8.11
CA CYS A 19 -13.74 2.14 -7.32
C CYS A 19 -13.97 1.39 -6.02
N VAL A 20 -14.03 2.12 -4.92
CA VAL A 20 -14.30 1.56 -3.59
C VAL A 20 -15.80 1.61 -3.32
N ASP A 21 -16.57 0.83 -4.08
CA ASP A 21 -18.03 0.79 -3.97
C ASP A 21 -18.48 -0.38 -3.08
N ASN A 22 -19.60 -0.20 -2.36
CA ASN A 22 -20.24 -1.22 -1.52
C ASN A 22 -19.36 -1.84 -0.42
N VAL A 23 -18.34 -1.11 0.05
CA VAL A 23 -17.50 -1.57 1.16
C VAL A 23 -18.23 -1.33 2.48
N LYS A 24 -18.37 -2.38 3.28
CA LYS A 24 -18.93 -2.22 4.62
C LYS A 24 -17.91 -1.49 5.48
N ILE A 25 -18.39 -0.48 6.22
CA ILE A 25 -17.54 0.36 7.07
C ILE A 25 -16.79 -0.50 8.12
N GLU A 26 -17.41 -1.57 8.60
CA GLU A 26 -16.83 -2.52 9.56
C GLU A 26 -15.69 -3.37 9.01
N GLU A 27 -15.55 -3.47 7.68
CA GLU A 27 -14.47 -4.20 7.00
C GLU A 27 -13.28 -3.29 6.67
N LEU A 28 -13.37 -1.98 6.96
CA LEU A 28 -12.29 -1.03 6.73
C LEU A 28 -11.18 -1.18 7.78
N THR A 29 -9.95 -1.15 7.32
CA THR A 29 -8.75 -1.28 8.13
C THR A 29 -7.75 -0.17 7.79
N SER A 30 -6.96 0.22 8.79
CA SER A 30 -5.76 1.05 8.60
C SER A 30 -4.51 0.21 8.30
N ASN A 31 -4.60 -1.10 8.53
CA ASN A 31 -3.54 -2.06 8.29
C ASN A 31 -3.89 -2.81 7.01
N GLY A 32 -3.63 -2.16 5.88
CA GLY A 32 -3.73 -2.79 4.57
C GLY A 32 -2.70 -3.92 4.42
N ILE A 33 -2.95 -4.82 3.48
CA ILE A 33 -2.08 -5.97 3.22
C ILE A 33 -0.67 -5.55 2.77
N THR A 34 -0.52 -4.31 2.31
CA THR A 34 0.75 -3.73 1.85
C THR A 34 1.42 -2.78 2.85
N THR A 35 0.81 -2.54 4.01
CA THR A 35 1.32 -1.61 5.04
C THR A 35 1.98 -2.32 6.25
N GLY A 36 2.24 -3.62 6.14
CA GLY A 36 2.89 -4.41 7.19
C GLY A 36 4.41 -4.46 7.04
N PRO A 37 5.15 -4.73 8.13
CA PRO A 37 6.61 -4.93 8.06
C PRO A 37 6.96 -6.10 7.14
N SER A 38 8.07 -5.97 6.43
CA SER A 38 8.56 -7.05 5.56
C SER A 38 8.86 -8.33 6.36
N PRO A 39 8.73 -9.52 5.74
CA PRO A 39 9.08 -10.78 6.39
C PRO A 39 10.50 -10.79 6.97
N TYR A 40 11.44 -10.10 6.29
CA TYR A 40 12.82 -9.97 6.73
C TYR A 40 12.97 -9.23 8.07
N LEU A 41 12.21 -8.13 8.25
CA LEU A 41 12.20 -7.38 9.52
C LEU A 41 11.56 -8.18 10.64
N LEU A 42 10.50 -8.93 10.35
CA LEU A 42 9.87 -9.83 11.31
C LEU A 42 10.82 -10.95 11.76
N GLU A 43 11.57 -11.55 10.82
CA GLU A 43 12.56 -12.58 11.12
C GLU A 43 13.74 -12.02 11.94
N SER A 44 14.30 -10.88 11.51
CA SER A 44 15.44 -10.23 12.16
C SER A 44 15.16 -9.77 13.60
N THR A 45 13.90 -9.48 13.91
CA THR A 45 13.45 -9.04 15.24
C THR A 45 12.78 -10.14 16.06
N ASN A 46 12.75 -11.39 15.60
CA ASN A 46 11.98 -12.48 16.22
C ASN A 46 10.51 -12.08 16.51
N GLY A 47 9.90 -11.31 15.61
CA GLY A 47 8.53 -10.83 15.72
C GLY A 47 8.30 -9.73 16.76
N THR A 48 9.35 -9.13 17.32
CA THR A 48 9.25 -7.98 18.26
C THR A 48 9.35 -6.62 17.58
N TYR A 49 9.30 -6.57 16.25
CA TYR A 49 9.28 -5.32 15.50
C TYR A 49 8.09 -4.44 15.96
N ASN A 50 8.41 -3.21 16.34
CA ASN A 50 7.45 -2.20 16.72
C ASN A 50 7.58 -1.01 15.76
N ASP A 51 6.61 -0.86 14.86
CA ASP A 51 6.53 0.26 13.93
C ASP A 51 6.11 1.52 14.68
N THR A 52 7.07 2.41 14.96
CA THR A 52 6.81 3.69 15.64
C THR A 52 6.12 4.71 14.76
N ASP A 53 6.21 4.54 13.43
CA ASP A 53 5.61 5.44 12.44
C ASP A 53 4.24 4.93 11.99
N GLN A 54 3.76 3.83 12.58
CA GLN A 54 2.46 3.27 12.30
C GLN A 54 1.37 4.33 12.52
N PRO A 55 0.52 4.57 11.52
CA PRO A 55 -0.49 5.59 11.64
C PRO A 55 -1.56 5.16 12.65
N SER A 56 -2.12 6.13 13.40
CA SER A 56 -3.02 5.88 14.53
C SER A 56 -4.17 4.91 14.20
N PRO A 57 -4.76 4.20 15.19
CA PRO A 57 -5.91 3.34 14.94
C PRO A 57 -7.04 4.03 14.18
N LEU A 58 -7.69 3.28 13.28
CA LEU A 58 -8.76 3.80 12.45
C LEU A 58 -9.97 4.21 13.30
N ASN A 59 -10.44 5.45 13.14
CA ASN A 59 -11.65 5.94 13.81
C ASN A 59 -12.83 6.05 12.82
N LEU A 60 -13.60 4.97 12.72
CA LEU A 60 -14.75 4.85 11.81
C LEU A 60 -15.94 5.76 12.16
N ASN A 61 -15.92 6.43 13.32
CA ASN A 61 -16.97 7.40 13.69
C ASN A 61 -16.77 8.76 13.02
N THR A 62 -15.62 8.97 12.36
CA THR A 62 -15.28 10.24 11.72
C THR A 62 -15.25 10.05 10.21
N SER A 63 -15.69 11.06 9.46
CA SER A 63 -15.59 11.05 7.99
C SER A 63 -14.16 10.84 7.52
N MET A 64 -13.18 11.31 8.29
CA MET A 64 -11.77 11.21 7.95
C MET A 64 -11.18 9.81 8.22
N GLY A 65 -11.62 9.14 9.29
CA GLY A 65 -11.28 7.74 9.50
C GLY A 65 -11.95 6.81 8.50
N ILE A 66 -13.20 7.07 8.11
CA ILE A 66 -13.85 6.33 7.01
C ILE A 66 -13.06 6.55 5.71
N LEU A 67 -12.73 7.80 5.37
CA LEU A 67 -11.96 8.10 4.17
C LEU A 67 -10.59 7.39 4.17
N ARG A 68 -9.87 7.43 5.28
CA ARG A 68 -8.58 6.73 5.41
C ARG A 68 -8.72 5.24 5.14
N GLY A 69 -9.72 4.57 5.72
CA GLY A 69 -9.95 3.15 5.47
C GLY A 69 -10.27 2.86 4.00
N LEU A 70 -11.08 3.72 3.36
CA LEU A 70 -11.40 3.57 1.93
C LEU A 70 -10.16 3.76 1.05
N VAL A 71 -9.29 4.71 1.37
CA VAL A 71 -8.04 4.95 0.63
C VAL A 71 -7.04 3.81 0.86
N THR A 72 -6.92 3.27 2.07
CA THR A 72 -6.09 2.10 2.36
C THR A 72 -6.55 0.88 1.55
N LYS A 73 -7.86 0.65 1.43
CA LYS A 73 -8.38 -0.41 0.57
C LYS A 73 -8.05 -0.17 -0.91
N LEU A 74 -8.21 1.07 -1.38
CA LEU A 74 -7.88 1.43 -2.76
C LEU A 74 -6.39 1.20 -3.06
N GLN A 75 -5.52 1.54 -2.11
CA GLN A 75 -4.08 1.30 -2.19
C GLN A 75 -3.79 -0.19 -2.36
N ASP A 76 -4.39 -1.04 -1.52
CA ASP A 76 -4.21 -2.49 -1.60
C ASP A 76 -4.71 -3.07 -2.94
N ASP A 77 -5.89 -2.66 -3.41
CA ASP A 77 -6.46 -3.12 -4.68
C ASP A 77 -5.54 -2.77 -5.88
N ILE A 78 -4.94 -1.58 -5.87
CA ILE A 78 -3.97 -1.14 -6.89
C ILE A 78 -2.68 -1.97 -6.80
N ASN A 79 -2.15 -2.17 -5.59
CA ASN A 79 -0.91 -2.90 -5.37
C ASN A 79 -1.03 -4.37 -5.80
N VAL A 80 -2.15 -5.03 -5.50
CA VAL A 80 -2.44 -6.39 -5.97
C VAL A 80 -2.47 -6.43 -7.49
N TYR A 81 -3.20 -5.52 -8.13
CA TYR A 81 -3.31 -5.47 -9.58
C TYR A 81 -1.95 -5.32 -10.27
N LEU A 82 -1.11 -4.40 -9.79
CA LEU A 82 0.23 -4.17 -10.35
C LEU A 82 1.15 -5.37 -10.11
N THR A 83 1.11 -5.95 -8.91
CA THR A 83 1.92 -7.14 -8.57
C THR A 83 1.57 -8.34 -9.44
N GLU A 84 0.27 -8.62 -9.65
CA GLU A 84 -0.18 -9.70 -10.54
C GLU A 84 0.27 -9.48 -11.99
N ARG A 85 0.22 -8.23 -12.45
CA ARG A 85 0.64 -7.86 -13.80
C ARG A 85 2.15 -8.01 -14.00
N ILE A 86 2.96 -7.67 -12.99
CA ILE A 86 4.42 -7.86 -13.00
C ILE A 86 4.75 -9.35 -13.10
N LYS A 87 4.16 -10.17 -12.21
CA LYS A 87 4.32 -11.64 -12.23
C LYS A 87 3.93 -12.24 -13.58
N SER A 88 2.80 -11.79 -14.15
CA SER A 88 2.32 -12.26 -15.45
C SER A 88 3.22 -11.85 -16.63
N SER A 89 4.02 -10.79 -16.47
CA SER A 89 4.98 -10.34 -17.49
C SER A 89 6.33 -11.07 -17.45
N GLY A 90 6.51 -12.04 -16.56
CA GLY A 90 7.72 -12.86 -16.45
C GLY A 90 8.90 -12.16 -15.80
N ALA A 91 8.65 -11.03 -15.12
CA ALA A 91 9.64 -10.38 -14.26
C ALA A 91 9.53 -10.98 -12.85
N ASP A 92 9.94 -12.24 -12.72
CA ASP A 92 9.82 -13.02 -11.47
C ASP A 92 10.76 -12.55 -10.33
N ASP A 93 11.47 -11.44 -10.50
CA ASP A 93 12.49 -10.97 -9.54
C ASP A 93 12.52 -9.44 -9.37
N ILE A 94 11.39 -8.75 -9.54
CA ILE A 94 11.27 -7.36 -9.10
C ILE A 94 10.98 -7.36 -7.60
N VAL A 95 12.04 -7.31 -6.81
CA VAL A 95 11.99 -6.73 -5.47
C VAL A 95 11.47 -5.30 -5.68
N ILE A 96 10.29 -4.99 -5.14
CA ILE A 96 9.81 -3.61 -5.12
C ILE A 96 10.78 -2.89 -4.18
N ASP A 97 11.75 -2.20 -4.77
CA ASP A 97 12.66 -1.29 -4.11
C ASP A 97 11.79 -0.15 -3.56
N ASP A 98 11.46 -0.24 -2.27
CA ASP A 98 10.76 0.78 -1.50
C ASP A 98 11.70 1.98 -1.37
N GLY A 99 11.80 2.75 -2.46
CA GLY A 99 12.49 4.03 -2.60
C GLY A 99 13.38 4.41 -1.42
N ASP A 100 14.59 3.85 -1.42
CA ASP A 100 15.69 4.29 -0.58
C ASP A 100 16.17 5.64 -1.15
N ASP A 101 15.46 6.71 -0.81
CA ASP A 101 15.96 8.07 -0.95
C ASP A 101 16.94 8.27 0.21
N GLU A 102 18.13 7.66 0.07
CA GLU A 102 19.32 7.96 0.87
C GLU A 102 19.66 9.44 0.62
N GLU A 103 19.03 10.33 1.40
CA GLU A 103 19.51 11.70 1.56
C GLU A 103 20.92 11.65 2.16
N ASP A 104 21.88 11.70 1.23
CA ASP A 104 23.29 12.03 1.36
C ASP A 104 23.55 13.06 2.48
N LYS A 105 23.77 12.58 3.71
CA LYS A 105 24.43 13.37 4.75
C LYS A 105 25.93 13.22 4.62
N SER A 106 26.41 13.92 3.59
CA SER A 106 27.75 14.49 3.48
C SER A 106 28.37 14.84 4.84
N SER A 107 29.61 14.39 4.98
CA SER A 107 30.57 14.58 6.07
C SER A 107 30.79 16.03 6.52
N GLU A 108 30.87 16.24 7.84
CA GLU A 108 31.71 17.21 8.61
C GLU A 108 31.03 17.37 9.99
N VAL A 109 31.63 17.19 11.17
CA VAL A 109 32.99 17.48 11.69
C VAL A 109 33.31 16.50 12.83
#